data_AF-A0A660WNI7-F1
#
_entry.id   AF-A0A660WNI7-F1
#
_cell.length_a   1.000
_cell.length_b   1.000
_cell.length_c   1.000
_cell.angle_alpha   90.00
_cell.angle_beta   90.00
_cell.angle_gamma   90.00
#
_symmetry.space_group_name_H-M   'P 1'
#
loop_
_entity.id
_entity.type
_entity.pdbx_description
1 polymer ?
#
loop_
_entity_poly.entity_id
_entity_poly.type
_entity_poly.pdbx_seq_one_letter_code
_entity_poly.pdbx_strand_id
1 'polypeptide(L)'
;YGPWYGKGLEAEEYEKGKYLLKEAYITTCDLEKPHYRFQAKSVKVIPGEKIIARNVVFYIKDTPVFYLPYFSRSLKDRKMPFMLIPGRNDDWGWYLLTNYRYYLNKDNFGRLKLDYREKKGWAYGFDHRYNFLGHGLAKVYYMNEKNSELAENDRYRISFRHSWQPDIYTSVFA
;
A
#
# COMPACT_ATOMS: atom_id res chain seq x y z
N TYR A 1 0.93 4.88 -17.51
CA TYR A 1 0.73 3.53 -16.94
C TYR A 1 -0.55 2.96 -17.50
N GLY A 2 -0.49 1.69 -17.92
CA GLY A 2 -1.56 1.00 -18.63
C GLY A 2 -2.78 0.68 -17.76
N PRO A 3 -3.85 0.19 -18.39
CA PRO A 3 -5.09 -0.19 -17.71
C PRO A 3 -4.88 -1.36 -16.73
N TRP A 4 -5.80 -1.50 -15.79
CA TRP A 4 -5.92 -2.72 -14.97
C TRP A 4 -6.83 -3.71 -15.70
N TYR A 5 -6.39 -4.96 -15.74
CA TYR A 5 -7.14 -6.09 -16.26
C TYR A 5 -7.58 -6.98 -15.10
N GLY A 6 -8.68 -7.69 -15.30
CA GLY A 6 -9.14 -8.67 -14.33
C GLY A 6 -10.15 -9.63 -14.92
N LYS A 7 -10.26 -10.80 -14.29
CA LYS A 7 -11.23 -11.84 -14.63
C LYS A 7 -11.75 -12.42 -13.31
N GLY A 8 -13.06 -12.64 -13.25
CA GLY A 8 -13.73 -13.28 -12.12
C GLY A 8 -14.60 -14.44 -12.60
N LEU A 9 -14.96 -15.33 -11.67
CA LEU A 9 -15.97 -16.36 -11.93
C LEU A 9 -17.36 -15.75 -12.04
N GLU A 10 -17.66 -14.78 -11.18
CA GLU A 10 -18.93 -14.05 -11.18
C GLU A 10 -18.67 -12.55 -11.20
N ALA A 11 -19.56 -11.81 -11.87
CA ALA A 11 -19.60 -10.36 -11.89
C ALA A 11 -21.04 -9.89 -11.68
N GLU A 12 -21.27 -9.06 -10.66
CA GLU A 12 -22.56 -8.43 -10.37
C GLU A 12 -22.41 -6.91 -10.36
N GLU A 13 -23.34 -6.19 -10.96
CA GLU A 13 -23.48 -4.75 -10.79
C GLU A 13 -24.37 -4.52 -9.55
N TYR A 14 -23.75 -4.10 -8.44
CA TYR A 14 -24.48 -3.93 -7.17
C TYR A 14 -25.07 -2.52 -7.01
N GLU A 15 -24.59 -1.57 -7.81
CA GLU A 15 -25.04 -0.18 -7.89
C GLU A 15 -24.70 0.33 -9.29
N LYS A 16 -25.46 1.28 -9.82
CA LYS A 16 -25.26 1.79 -11.19
C LYS A 16 -23.80 2.18 -11.44
N GLY A 17 -23.15 1.47 -12.35
CA GLY A 17 -21.74 1.64 -12.75
C GLY A 17 -20.71 1.06 -11.78
N LYS A 18 -21.09 0.37 -10.70
CA LYS A 18 -20.18 -0.26 -9.74
C LYS A 18 -20.34 -1.77 -9.72
N TYR A 19 -19.22 -2.47 -9.80
CA TYR A 19 -19.19 -3.91 -10.01
C TYR A 19 -18.54 -4.62 -8.83
N LEU A 20 -19.05 -5.79 -8.48
CA LEU A 20 -18.42 -6.75 -7.59
C LEU A 20 -18.08 -8.01 -8.40
N LEU A 21 -16.81 -8.37 -8.40
CA LEU A 21 -16.33 -9.64 -8.94
C LEU A 21 -16.05 -10.60 -7.78
N LYS A 22 -16.48 -11.86 -7.90
CA LYS A 22 -16.16 -12.93 -6.93
C LYS A 22 -15.17 -13.91 -7.53
N GLU A 23 -14.28 -14.42 -6.67
CA GLU A 23 -13.18 -15.32 -7.05
C GLU A 23 -12.44 -14.80 -8.29
N ALA A 24 -11.93 -13.58 -8.17
CA ALA A 24 -11.40 -12.81 -9.28
C ALA A 24 -9.94 -12.46 -9.08
N TYR A 25 -9.21 -12.28 -10.17
CA TYR A 25 -7.89 -11.68 -10.13
C TYR A 25 -7.87 -10.31 -10.81
N ILE A 26 -6.93 -9.47 -10.36
CA ILE A 26 -6.58 -8.22 -11.02
C ILE A 26 -5.07 -8.15 -11.29
N THR A 27 -4.68 -7.48 -12.37
CA THR A 27 -3.29 -7.30 -12.79
C THR A 27 -3.15 -6.05 -13.67
N THR A 28 -1.92 -5.58 -13.90
CA THR A 28 -1.65 -4.58 -14.96
C THR A 28 -0.94 -5.18 -16.16
N CYS A 29 -0.76 -6.51 -16.18
CA CYS A 29 -0.25 -7.25 -17.33
C CYS A 29 -1.42 -7.56 -18.28
N ASP A 30 -1.25 -7.24 -19.56
CA ASP A 30 -2.22 -7.41 -20.64
C ASP A 30 -2.17 -8.79 -21.32
N LEU A 31 -1.27 -9.67 -20.86
CA LEU A 31 -1.15 -11.04 -21.36
C LEU A 31 -2.31 -11.91 -20.88
N GLU A 32 -2.74 -12.85 -21.72
CA GLU A 32 -3.75 -13.86 -21.38
C GLU A 32 -3.37 -14.66 -20.12
N LYS A 33 -2.08 -14.99 -20.00
CA LYS A 33 -1.47 -15.55 -18.79
C LYS A 33 -0.57 -14.49 -18.16
N PRO A 34 -1.05 -13.74 -17.16
CA PRO A 34 -0.29 -12.63 -16.62
C PRO A 34 0.91 -13.13 -15.80
N HIS A 35 2.04 -12.42 -15.91
CA HIS A 35 3.25 -12.73 -15.13
C HIS A 35 3.04 -12.61 -13.62
N TYR A 36 2.08 -11.79 -13.20
CA TYR A 36 1.67 -11.67 -11.82
C TYR A 36 0.19 -11.32 -11.73
N ARG A 37 -0.45 -11.73 -10.64
CA ARG A 37 -1.86 -11.47 -10.40
C ARG A 37 -2.15 -11.32 -8.91
N PHE A 38 -3.10 -10.46 -8.59
CA PHE A 38 -3.69 -10.35 -7.26
C PHE A 38 -4.98 -11.17 -7.26
N GLN A 39 -4.91 -12.43 -6.88
CA GLN A 39 -6.07 -13.32 -6.76
C GLN A 39 -6.84 -12.94 -5.49
N ALA A 40 -8.14 -12.73 -5.56
CA ALA A 40 -8.94 -12.25 -4.44
C ALA A 40 -10.31 -12.93 -4.39
N LYS A 41 -10.82 -13.15 -3.19
CA LYS A 41 -12.19 -13.68 -3.00
C LYS A 41 -13.25 -12.71 -3.50
N SER A 42 -13.03 -11.41 -3.30
CA SER A 42 -13.91 -10.37 -3.84
C SER A 42 -13.13 -9.14 -4.31
N VAL A 43 -13.56 -8.56 -5.42
CA VAL A 43 -13.01 -7.34 -6.01
C VAL A 43 -14.16 -6.38 -6.34
N LYS A 44 -14.21 -5.24 -5.67
CA LYS A 44 -15.09 -4.12 -6.03
C LYS A 44 -14.38 -3.20 -6.99
N VAL A 45 -15.00 -2.96 -8.14
CA VAL A 45 -14.52 -2.03 -9.17
C VAL A 45 -15.45 -0.82 -9.18
N ILE A 46 -14.89 0.35 -8.86
CA ILE A 46 -15.57 1.64 -8.93
C ILE A 46 -14.88 2.44 -10.04
N PRO A 47 -15.39 2.38 -11.28
CA PRO A 47 -14.79 3.03 -12.43
C PRO A 47 -14.48 4.51 -12.17
N GLY A 48 -13.31 4.96 -12.63
CA GLY A 48 -12.84 6.33 -12.43
C GLY A 48 -12.36 6.68 -11.01
N GLU A 49 -12.58 5.81 -10.02
CA GLU A 49 -12.18 6.07 -8.63
C GLU A 49 -11.15 5.10 -8.09
N LYS A 50 -11.52 3.82 -7.87
CA LYS A 50 -10.68 2.82 -7.22
C LYS A 50 -11.13 1.37 -7.46
N ILE A 51 -10.20 0.45 -7.24
CA ILE A 51 -10.42 -0.99 -7.12
C ILE A 51 -10.14 -1.37 -5.66
N ILE A 52 -11.02 -2.17 -5.06
CA ILE A 52 -10.85 -2.73 -3.72
C ILE A 52 -10.93 -4.25 -3.81
N ALA A 53 -9.90 -4.96 -3.37
CA ALA A 53 -9.88 -6.41 -3.30
C ALA A 53 -9.72 -6.90 -1.85
N ARG A 54 -10.38 -8.01 -1.50
CA ARG A 54 -10.36 -8.61 -0.17
C ARG A 54 -9.88 -10.05 -0.21
N ASN A 55 -9.16 -10.46 0.82
CA ASN A 55 -8.51 -11.78 0.93
C ASN A 55 -7.65 -12.06 -0.32
N VAL A 56 -6.68 -11.19 -0.53
CA VAL A 56 -5.83 -11.19 -1.73
C VAL A 56 -4.61 -12.06 -1.50
N VAL A 57 -4.30 -12.93 -2.44
CA VAL A 57 -3.03 -13.63 -2.54
C VAL A 57 -2.32 -13.10 -3.78
N PHE A 58 -1.13 -12.54 -3.59
CA PHE A 58 -0.29 -12.11 -4.70
C PHE A 58 0.47 -13.29 -5.26
N TYR A 59 0.33 -13.53 -6.56
CA TYR A 59 1.02 -14.58 -7.30
C TYR A 59 2.01 -13.98 -8.29
N ILE A 60 3.18 -14.60 -8.40
CA ILE A 60 4.07 -14.46 -9.56
C ILE A 60 3.97 -15.78 -10.32
N LYS A 61 3.47 -15.72 -11.57
CA LYS A 61 2.98 -16.89 -12.30
C LYS A 61 2.03 -17.68 -11.41
N ASP A 62 2.37 -18.91 -11.03
CA ASP A 62 1.55 -19.79 -10.19
C ASP A 62 2.10 -19.95 -8.77
N THR A 63 3.15 -19.20 -8.41
CA THR A 63 3.73 -19.21 -7.07
C THR A 63 3.08 -18.14 -6.19
N PRO A 64 2.44 -18.51 -5.06
CA PRO A 64 1.95 -17.54 -4.10
C PRO A 64 3.12 -16.90 -3.36
N VAL A 65 3.15 -15.57 -3.29
CA VAL A 65 4.25 -14.82 -2.67
C VAL A 65 3.84 -14.28 -1.30
N PHE A 66 2.69 -13.62 -1.19
CA PHE A 66 2.19 -13.10 0.08
C PHE A 66 0.67 -12.91 0.08
N TYR A 67 0.10 -12.87 1.28
CA TYR A 67 -1.31 -12.61 1.54
C TYR A 67 -1.54 -11.18 2.03
N LEU A 68 -2.60 -10.54 1.54
CA LEU A 68 -3.13 -9.27 2.02
C LEU A 68 -4.62 -9.40 2.33
N PRO A 69 -5.08 -9.12 3.56
CA PRO A 69 -6.52 -9.15 3.86
C PRO A 69 -7.29 -8.08 3.08
N TYR A 70 -6.64 -6.97 2.74
CA TYR A 70 -7.24 -5.82 2.05
C TYR A 70 -6.24 -5.16 1.09
N PHE A 71 -6.65 -5.01 -0.16
CA PHE A 71 -5.93 -4.26 -1.19
C PHE A 71 -6.83 -3.17 -1.74
N SER A 72 -6.34 -1.94 -1.82
CA SER A 72 -7.10 -0.83 -2.39
C SER A 72 -6.19 0.05 -3.24
N ARG A 73 -6.64 0.32 -4.46
CA ARG A 73 -5.90 1.04 -5.49
C ARG A 73 -6.77 2.11 -6.10
N SER A 74 -6.34 3.37 -6.05
CA SER A 74 -6.98 4.43 -6.83
C SER A 74 -6.67 4.26 -8.32
N LEU A 75 -7.70 4.45 -9.16
CA LEU A 75 -7.59 4.52 -10.62
C LEU A 75 -7.13 5.90 -11.12
N LYS A 76 -7.21 6.93 -10.27
CA LYS A 76 -6.71 8.29 -10.57
C LYS A 76 -5.21 8.44 -10.27
N ASP A 77 -4.72 7.71 -9.27
CA ASP A 77 -3.29 7.69 -8.96
C ASP A 77 -2.54 6.92 -10.06
N ARG A 78 -1.42 7.47 -10.52
CA ARG A 78 -0.54 6.85 -11.52
C ARG A 78 0.67 6.16 -10.90
N LYS A 79 0.87 6.29 -9.59
CA LYS A 79 2.04 5.71 -8.89
C LYS A 79 1.84 4.22 -8.64
N MET A 80 2.85 3.39 -8.84
CA MET A 80 2.71 1.95 -8.58
C MET A 80 2.26 1.68 -7.12
N PRO A 81 1.30 0.75 -6.91
CA PRO A 81 0.80 0.41 -5.57
C PRO A 81 1.87 -0.28 -4.72
N PHE A 82 2.82 -0.96 -5.36
CA PHE A 82 3.89 -1.66 -4.70
C PHE A 82 5.20 -1.32 -5.38
N MET A 83 6.26 -1.18 -4.59
CA MET A 83 7.61 -0.96 -5.05
C MET A 83 8.55 -1.81 -4.19
N LEU A 84 9.38 -2.59 -4.88
CA LEU A 84 10.47 -3.36 -4.32
C LEU A 84 11.77 -2.72 -4.77
N ILE A 85 12.68 -2.50 -3.84
CA ILE A 85 14.01 -1.94 -4.13
C ILE A 85 15.05 -2.90 -3.53
N PRO A 86 15.53 -3.87 -4.32
CA PRO A 86 16.67 -4.68 -3.92
C PRO A 86 17.97 -3.85 -4.03
N GLY A 87 18.97 -4.20 -3.24
CA GLY A 87 20.31 -3.62 -3.36
C GLY A 87 21.31 -4.27 -2.43
N ARG A 88 22.53 -3.75 -2.45
CA ARG A 88 23.63 -4.21 -1.58
C ARG A 88 24.53 -3.03 -1.23
N ASN A 89 24.94 -2.94 0.04
CA ASN A 89 25.99 -2.03 0.49
C ASN A 89 26.74 -2.62 1.69
N ASP A 90 27.83 -1.97 2.11
CA ASP A 90 28.68 -2.47 3.18
C ASP A 90 27.99 -2.41 4.56
N ASP A 91 27.15 -1.41 4.81
CA ASP A 91 26.48 -1.23 6.11
C ASP A 91 25.33 -2.22 6.35
N TRP A 92 24.56 -2.54 5.31
CA TRP A 92 23.34 -3.35 5.41
C TRP A 92 23.51 -4.76 4.84
N GLY A 93 24.57 -5.02 4.07
CA GLY A 93 24.68 -6.22 3.25
C GLY A 93 23.66 -6.19 2.12
N TRP A 94 23.15 -7.35 1.72
CA TRP A 94 21.99 -7.42 0.84
C TRP A 94 20.75 -6.87 1.53
N TYR A 95 19.94 -6.11 0.81
CA TYR A 95 18.69 -5.57 1.35
C TYR A 95 17.57 -5.58 0.32
N LEU A 96 16.35 -5.60 0.84
CA LEU A 96 15.11 -5.45 0.08
C LEU A 96 14.22 -4.44 0.82
N LEU A 97 14.06 -3.26 0.23
CA LEU A 97 13.13 -2.26 0.74
C LEU A 97 11.77 -2.42 0.05
N THR A 98 10.70 -2.25 0.82
CA THR A 98 9.34 -2.38 0.29
C THR A 98 8.52 -1.14 0.57
N ASN A 99 7.63 -0.83 -0.36
CA ASN A 99 6.73 0.30 -0.23
C ASN A 99 5.38 -0.04 -0.82
N TYR A 100 4.44 -0.36 0.07
CA TYR A 100 3.06 -0.64 -0.29
C TYR A 100 2.18 0.58 -0.02
N ARG A 101 1.63 1.16 -1.09
CA ARG A 101 0.73 2.29 -1.01
C ARG A 101 -0.69 1.80 -0.80
N TYR A 102 -1.27 2.17 0.34
CA TYR A 102 -2.69 1.96 0.57
C TYR A 102 -3.46 3.26 0.31
N TYR A 103 -4.69 3.11 -0.15
CA TYR A 103 -5.62 4.20 -0.39
C TYR A 103 -6.96 3.88 0.28
N LEU A 104 -7.31 4.60 1.36
CA LEU A 104 -8.62 4.43 1.99
C LEU A 104 -9.64 5.31 1.26
N ASN A 105 -9.33 6.61 1.17
CA ASN A 105 -10.10 7.63 0.46
C ASN A 105 -9.20 8.80 0.04
N LYS A 106 -9.80 9.83 -0.57
CA LYS A 106 -9.08 11.03 -1.06
C LYS A 106 -8.34 11.78 0.04
N ASP A 107 -8.86 11.72 1.26
CA ASP A 107 -8.34 12.43 2.43
C ASP A 107 -7.40 11.56 3.27
N ASN A 108 -7.40 10.24 3.10
CA ASN A 108 -6.68 9.28 3.94
C ASN A 108 -5.99 8.22 3.09
N PHE A 109 -4.67 8.32 3.00
CA PHE A 109 -3.84 7.41 2.21
C PHE A 109 -2.41 7.39 2.74
N GLY A 110 -1.64 6.36 2.40
CA GLY A 110 -0.32 6.21 3.01
C GLY A 110 0.51 5.09 2.43
N ARG A 111 1.52 4.69 3.21
CA ARG A 111 2.50 3.67 2.84
C ARG A 111 2.80 2.75 4.01
N LEU A 112 2.86 1.46 3.73
CA LEU A 112 3.43 0.45 4.61
C LEU A 112 4.81 0.05 4.06
N LYS A 113 5.75 -0.20 4.97
CA LYS A 113 7.10 -0.67 4.66
C LYS A 113 7.40 -1.89 5.50
N LEU A 114 7.95 -2.91 4.86
CA LEU A 114 8.49 -4.13 5.45
C LEU A 114 9.86 -4.32 4.81
N ASP A 115 10.86 -3.71 5.39
CA ASP A 115 12.21 -3.70 4.85
C ASP A 115 13.03 -4.81 5.51
N TYR A 116 13.88 -5.45 4.72
CA TYR A 116 14.85 -6.42 5.22
C TYR A 116 16.26 -5.98 4.85
N ARG A 117 17.18 -6.06 5.81
CA ARG A 117 18.61 -5.77 5.66
C ARG A 117 19.38 -6.94 6.25
N GLU A 118 20.26 -7.59 5.48
CA GLU A 118 21.00 -8.78 5.91
C GLU A 118 21.74 -8.59 7.24
N LYS A 119 22.51 -7.50 7.35
CA LYS A 119 23.35 -7.21 8.53
C LYS A 119 22.59 -6.57 9.70
N LYS A 120 21.42 -5.98 9.42
CA LYS A 120 20.69 -5.17 10.40
C LYS A 120 19.37 -5.82 10.83
N GLY A 121 18.68 -6.55 9.98
CA GLY A 121 17.43 -7.24 10.30
C GLY A 121 16.20 -6.58 9.67
N TRP A 122 15.04 -6.82 10.28
CA TRP A 122 13.74 -6.35 9.79
C TRP A 122 13.44 -4.93 10.28
N ALA A 123 12.81 -4.16 9.41
CA ALA A 123 12.27 -2.86 9.76
C ALA A 123 10.85 -2.66 9.20
N TYR A 124 10.03 -1.97 9.96
CA TYR A 124 8.62 -1.77 9.72
C TYR A 124 8.32 -0.29 9.67
N GLY A 125 7.55 0.14 8.68
CA GLY A 125 7.23 1.55 8.49
C GLY A 125 5.77 1.79 8.18
N PHE A 126 5.25 2.87 8.74
CA PHE A 126 3.89 3.37 8.52
C PHE A 126 3.95 4.86 8.26
N ASP A 127 3.67 5.28 7.03
CA ASP A 127 3.48 6.69 6.68
C ASP A 127 1.99 6.92 6.39
N HIS A 128 1.32 7.81 7.12
CA HIS A 128 -0.08 8.15 6.90
C HIS A 128 -0.24 9.63 6.59
N ARG A 129 -0.89 9.93 5.48
CA ARG A 129 -1.33 11.28 5.12
C ARG A 129 -2.82 11.36 5.36
N TYR A 130 -3.20 12.42 6.05
CA TYR A 130 -4.59 12.73 6.34
C TYR A 130 -4.90 14.18 5.97
N ASN A 131 -6.15 14.44 5.63
CA ASN A 131 -6.70 15.77 5.39
C ASN A 131 -7.89 15.96 6.34
N PHE A 132 -7.62 16.59 7.48
CA PHE A 132 -8.62 16.87 8.51
C PHE A 132 -8.23 18.19 9.19
N LEU A 133 -9.04 19.23 9.00
CA LEU A 133 -8.75 20.61 9.44
C LEU A 133 -7.40 21.17 8.93
N GLY A 134 -6.96 20.65 7.79
CA GLY A 134 -5.64 20.89 7.21
C GLY A 134 -4.95 19.60 6.80
N HIS A 135 -3.72 19.73 6.31
CA HIS A 135 -2.96 18.60 5.79
C HIS A 135 -1.98 18.08 6.83
N GLY A 136 -1.99 16.76 7.06
CA GLY A 136 -1.10 16.12 8.02
C GLY A 136 -0.35 14.92 7.48
N LEU A 137 0.78 14.61 8.13
CA LEU A 137 1.65 13.48 7.84
C LEU A 137 2.17 12.90 9.16
N ALA A 138 1.74 11.69 9.47
CA ALA A 138 2.30 10.85 10.52
C ALA A 138 3.25 9.83 9.90
N LYS A 139 4.41 9.63 10.53
CA LYS A 139 5.38 8.60 10.15
C LYS A 139 5.86 7.88 11.39
N VAL A 140 5.81 6.55 11.33
CA VAL A 140 6.41 5.67 12.32
C VAL A 140 7.34 4.72 11.56
N TYR A 141 8.54 4.53 12.07
CA TYR A 141 9.49 3.55 11.56
C TYR A 141 10.15 2.86 12.74
N TYR A 142 10.11 1.55 12.75
CA TYR A 142 10.69 0.70 13.79
C TYR A 142 11.67 -0.27 13.14
N MET A 143 12.77 -0.56 13.83
CA MET A 143 13.73 -1.57 13.44
C MET A 143 14.31 -2.24 14.67
N ASN A 144 14.44 -3.56 14.63
CA ASN A 144 15.22 -4.33 15.59
C ASN A 144 16.55 -4.71 14.92
N GLU A 145 17.64 -4.12 15.39
CA GLU A 145 18.99 -4.34 14.85
C GLU A 145 19.63 -5.59 15.46
N LYS A 146 19.99 -6.58 14.63
CA LYS A 146 20.64 -7.82 15.08
C LYS A 146 22.07 -7.62 15.61
N ASN A 147 22.79 -6.66 15.02
CA ASN A 147 24.20 -6.35 15.35
C ASN A 147 24.33 -4.84 15.63
N SER A 148 23.69 -4.37 16.69
CA SER A 148 23.89 -3.01 17.19
C SER A 148 25.19 -2.94 17.97
N GLU A 149 26.02 -1.92 17.71
CA GLU A 149 27.17 -1.58 18.57
C GLU A 149 26.71 -0.88 19.87
N LEU A 150 25.45 -0.45 19.92
CA LEU A 150 24.83 0.15 21.09
C LEU A 150 24.19 -0.94 21.96
N ALA A 151 24.16 -0.73 23.27
CA ALA A 151 23.52 -1.65 24.22
C ALA A 151 22.03 -1.92 23.92
N GLU A 152 21.39 -1.03 23.16
CA GLU A 152 20.00 -1.13 22.73
C GLU A 152 19.92 -1.52 21.24
N ASN A 153 19.14 -2.56 20.95
CA ASN A 153 18.96 -3.09 19.59
C ASN A 153 17.80 -2.42 18.86
N ASP A 154 16.92 -1.71 19.56
CA ASP A 154 15.73 -1.13 18.94
C ASP A 154 15.96 0.30 18.47
N ARG A 155 15.53 0.59 17.24
CA ARG A 155 15.52 1.94 16.66
C ARG A 155 14.11 2.34 16.28
N TYR A 156 13.67 3.48 16.79
CA TYR A 156 12.38 4.06 16.50
C TYR A 156 12.53 5.44 15.89
N ARG A 157 11.69 5.78 14.92
CA ARG A 157 11.52 7.13 14.41
C ARG A 157 10.05 7.44 14.31
N ILE A 158 9.61 8.40 15.10
CA ILE A 158 8.24 8.93 15.08
C ILE A 158 8.32 10.38 14.60
N SER A 159 7.49 10.74 13.63
CA SER A 159 7.39 12.11 13.14
C SER A 159 5.95 12.43 12.84
N PHE A 160 5.50 13.56 13.36
CA PHE A 160 4.18 14.11 13.12
C PHE A 160 4.32 15.52 12.60
N ARG A 161 3.62 15.85 11.51
CA ARG A 161 3.56 17.19 10.93
C ARG A 161 2.13 17.49 10.55
N HIS A 162 1.64 18.66 10.92
CA HIS A 162 0.30 19.12 10.55
C HIS A 162 0.35 20.61 10.17
N SER A 163 -0.29 20.95 9.06
CA SER A 163 -0.46 22.32 8.59
C SER A 163 -1.94 22.66 8.65
N TRP A 164 -2.31 23.49 9.62
CA TRP A 164 -3.68 23.98 9.78
C TRP A 164 -4.09 24.85 8.60
N GLN A 165 -5.30 24.63 8.11
CA GLN A 165 -5.95 25.48 7.10
C GLN A 165 -7.38 25.76 7.56
N PRO A 166 -7.57 26.64 8.57
CA PRO A 166 -8.90 27.03 9.00
C PRO A 166 -9.59 27.81 7.87
N ASP A 167 -10.86 27.49 7.62
CA ASP A 167 -11.71 28.28 6.74
C ASP A 167 -12.00 29.62 7.40
N ILE A 168 -12.26 30.67 6.60
CA ILE A 168 -12.50 32.05 7.06
C ILE A 168 -13.76 32.16 7.93
N TYR A 169 -14.62 31.13 7.92
CA TYR A 169 -15.81 30.98 8.77
C TYR A 169 -15.57 30.16 10.05
N THR A 170 -14.38 29.59 10.25
CA THR A 170 -14.00 28.93 11.49
C THR A 170 -13.64 30.01 12.51
N SER A 171 -14.66 30.59 13.15
CA SER A 171 -14.49 31.51 14.26
C SER A 171 -13.79 30.81 15.41
N VAL A 172 -12.50 31.09 15.60
CA VAL A 172 -11.83 30.85 16.89
C VAL A 172 -12.07 32.09 17.75
N PHE A 173 -13.32 32.26 18.18
CA PHE A 173 -13.63 33.14 19.30
C PHE A 173 -13.94 32.22 20.48
N ALA A 174 -13.00 32.21 21.43
CA ALA A 174 -13.19 31.77 22.80
C ALA A 174 -12.76 32.94 23.70
#